data_AF-A0A3C0AMM9-F1
#
_entry.id   AF-A0A3C0AMM9-F1
#
_cell.length_a   1.000
_cell.length_b   1.000
_cell.length_c   1.000
_cell.angle_alpha   90.00
_cell.angle_beta   90.00
_cell.angle_gamma   90.00
#
_symmetry.space_group_name_H-M   'P 1'
#
loop_
_entity.id
_entity.type
_entity.pdbx_description
1 polymer ?
#
loop_
_entity_poly.entity_id
_entity_poly.type
_entity_poly.pdbx_seq_one_letter_code
_entity_poly.pdbx_strand_id
1 'polypeptide(L)'
;MSPLTLEDQVIVALRRITRAIDLHSRGLMQEINLTAPQLASLQTIARLQPITVGALAKSIHLSQATLTGILSRLESRNLVTRGRRGQDKRTVVVELTEEGQ
;
A
#
# COMPACT_ATOMS: atom_id res chain seq x y z
N MET A 1 4.21 -38.01 16.22
CA MET A 1 4.59 -36.77 15.53
C MET A 1 5.24 -35.87 16.56
N SER A 2 6.47 -35.41 16.33
CA SER A 2 7.11 -34.45 17.24
C SER A 2 6.32 -33.14 17.24
N PRO A 3 6.16 -32.46 18.39
CA PRO A 3 5.49 -31.17 18.45
C PRO A 3 6.24 -30.14 17.59
N LEU A 4 5.48 -29.23 16.96
CA LEU A 4 6.01 -28.12 16.18
C LEU A 4 6.95 -27.27 17.04
N THR A 5 8.10 -26.87 16.50
CA THR A 5 8.99 -25.93 17.17
C THR A 5 8.30 -24.58 17.35
N LEU A 6 8.83 -23.72 18.22
CA LEU A 6 8.32 -22.34 18.34
C LEU A 6 8.40 -21.60 16.99
N GLU A 7 9.47 -21.83 16.23
CA GLU A 7 9.67 -21.26 14.90
C GLU A 7 8.57 -21.70 13.93
N ASP A 8 8.24 -22.99 13.92
CA ASP A 8 7.14 -23.53 13.12
C ASP A 8 5.80 -22.91 13.50
N GLN A 9 5.54 -22.74 14.80
CA GLN A 9 4.32 -22.12 15.31
C GLN A 9 4.20 -20.64 14.87
N VAL A 10 5.30 -19.89 14.91
CA VAL A 10 5.35 -18.50 14.42
C VAL A 10 5.06 -18.45 12.91
N ILE A 11 5.66 -19.33 12.12
CA ILE A 11 5.43 -19.38 10.67
C ILE A 11 3.96 -19.74 10.35
N VAL A 12 3.36 -20.67 11.10
CA VAL A 12 1.93 -21.00 10.96
C VAL A 12 1.05 -19.79 11.32
N ALA A 13 1.37 -19.08 12.40
CA ALA A 13 0.62 -17.88 12.80
C ALA A 13 0.71 -16.78 11.73
N LEU A 14 1.91 -16.51 11.20
CA LEU A 14 2.11 -15.55 10.12
C LEU A 14 1.29 -15.92 8.87
N ARG A 15 1.29 -17.19 8.46
CA ARG A 15 0.49 -17.65 7.32
C ARG A 15 -1.01 -17.45 7.53
N ARG A 16 -1.51 -17.69 8.76
CA ARG A 16 -2.92 -17.44 9.11
C ARG A 16 -3.27 -15.95 9.03
N ILE A 17 -2.39 -15.08 9.52
CA ILE A 17 -2.56 -13.62 9.46
C ILE A 17 -2.57 -13.16 7.99
N THR A 18 -1.60 -13.58 7.19
CA THR A 18 -1.55 -13.24 5.75
C THR A 18 -2.81 -13.68 5.02
N ARG A 19 -3.30 -14.91 5.28
CA ARG A 19 -4.56 -15.39 4.69
C ARG A 19 -5.76 -14.55 5.12
N ALA A 20 -5.84 -14.16 6.38
CA ALA A 20 -6.92 -13.30 6.86
C ALA A 20 -6.91 -11.93 6.17
N ILE A 21 -5.71 -11.33 6.00
CA ILE A 21 -5.52 -10.08 5.27
C ILE A 21 -5.95 -10.25 3.79
N ASP A 22 -5.59 -11.36 3.14
CA ASP A 22 -5.99 -11.65 1.77
C ASP A 22 -7.52 -11.80 1.62
N LEU A 23 -8.17 -12.50 2.55
CA LEU A 23 -9.63 -12.66 2.55
C LEU A 23 -10.35 -11.34 2.77
N HIS A 24 -9.88 -10.53 3.72
CA HIS A 24 -10.43 -9.19 3.94
C HIS A 24 -10.22 -8.28 2.72
N SER A 25 -9.04 -8.36 2.08
CA SER A 25 -8.75 -7.64 0.84
C SER A 25 -9.69 -8.05 -0.31
N ARG A 26 -10.08 -9.33 -0.40
CA ARG A 26 -11.07 -9.79 -1.39
C ARG A 26 -12.46 -9.21 -1.15
N GLY A 27 -12.87 -9.06 0.11
CA GLY A 27 -14.12 -8.38 0.47
C GLY A 27 -14.09 -6.90 0.04
N LEU A 28 -13.02 -6.18 0.37
CA LEU A 28 -12.82 -4.79 -0.07
C LEU A 28 -12.79 -4.65 -1.61
N MET A 29 -12.19 -5.61 -2.33
CA MET A 29 -12.23 -5.62 -3.80
C MET A 29 -13.66 -5.75 -4.34
N GLN A 30 -14.58 -6.43 -3.65
CA GLN A 30 -15.95 -6.55 -4.13
C GLN A 30 -16.76 -5.26 -3.95
N GLU A 31 -16.43 -4.45 -2.94
CA GLU A 31 -17.17 -3.22 -2.62
C GLU A 31 -16.60 -1.97 -3.31
N ILE A 32 -15.28 -1.81 -3.31
CA ILE A 32 -14.60 -0.58 -3.78
C ILE A 32 -13.49 -0.88 -4.82
N ASN A 33 -13.34 -2.15 -5.20
CA ASN A 33 -12.35 -2.63 -6.17
C ASN A 33 -10.89 -2.29 -5.80
N LEU A 34 -10.57 -2.17 -4.52
CA LEU A 34 -9.22 -1.88 -4.01
C LEU A 34 -8.67 -3.05 -3.18
N THR A 35 -7.37 -3.29 -3.28
CA THR A 35 -6.66 -4.19 -2.35
C THR A 35 -6.32 -3.48 -1.05
N ALA A 36 -6.05 -4.21 0.04
CA ALA A 36 -5.66 -3.58 1.30
C ALA A 36 -4.39 -2.70 1.18
N PRO A 37 -3.31 -3.09 0.46
CA PRO A 37 -2.17 -2.20 0.25
C PRO A 37 -2.51 -0.93 -0.54
N GLN A 38 -3.44 -1.01 -1.50
CA GLN A 38 -3.92 0.16 -2.25
C GLN A 38 -4.69 1.12 -1.33
N LEU A 39 -5.61 0.60 -0.52
CA LEU A 39 -6.37 1.39 0.44
C LEU A 39 -5.47 2.05 1.49
N ALA A 40 -4.54 1.29 2.07
CA ALA A 40 -3.56 1.81 3.02
C ALA A 40 -2.67 2.91 2.42
N SER A 41 -2.32 2.77 1.13
CA SER A 41 -1.60 3.81 0.39
C SER A 41 -2.44 5.09 0.27
N LEU A 42 -3.69 4.98 -0.19
CA LEU A 42 -4.61 6.14 -0.31
C LEU A 42 -4.82 6.84 1.04
N GLN A 43 -5.11 6.09 2.10
CA GLN A 43 -5.29 6.65 3.45
C GLN A 43 -4.03 7.35 3.99
N THR A 44 -2.85 6.83 3.65
CA THR A 44 -1.58 7.43 4.07
C THR A 44 -1.26 8.68 3.25
N ILE A 45 -1.53 8.66 1.95
CA ILE A 45 -1.42 9.85 1.07
C ILE A 45 -2.41 10.91 1.56
N ALA A 46 -3.67 10.58 1.86
CA ALA A 46 -4.67 11.50 2.37
C ALA A 46 -4.18 12.33 3.57
N ARG A 47 -3.48 11.68 4.51
CA ARG A 47 -2.94 12.31 5.73
C ARG A 47 -1.65 13.10 5.52
N LEU A 48 -0.81 12.69 4.57
CA LEU A 48 0.58 13.16 4.46
C LEU A 48 0.92 13.84 3.12
N GLN A 49 -0.05 13.96 2.22
CA GLN A 49 0.15 14.57 0.90
C GLN A 49 0.56 16.05 1.00
N PRO A 50 1.48 16.51 0.14
CA PRO A 50 2.29 15.73 -0.80
C PRO A 50 3.34 14.86 -0.11
N ILE A 51 3.42 13.57 -0.48
CA ILE A 51 4.39 12.63 0.10
C ILE A 51 5.29 12.03 -0.98
N THR A 52 6.59 11.88 -0.70
CA THR A 52 7.50 11.19 -1.63
C THR A 52 7.22 9.69 -1.65
N VAL A 53 7.49 9.03 -2.78
CA VAL A 53 7.34 7.57 -2.89
C VAL A 53 8.18 6.83 -1.83
N GLY A 54 9.40 7.31 -1.55
CA GLY A 54 10.26 6.73 -0.53
C GLY A 54 9.70 6.86 0.89
N ALA A 55 9.17 8.04 1.24
CA ALA A 55 8.53 8.25 2.54
C ALA A 55 7.26 7.40 2.69
N LEU A 56 6.42 7.36 1.65
CA LEU A 56 5.22 6.53 1.64
C LEU A 56 5.55 5.05 1.83
N ALA A 57 6.56 4.52 1.12
CA ALA A 57 7.00 3.13 1.24
C ALA A 57 7.40 2.79 2.67
N LYS A 58 8.14 3.70 3.32
CA LYS A 58 8.55 3.56 4.72
C LYS A 58 7.34 3.58 5.67
N SER A 59 6.39 4.50 5.46
CA SER A 59 5.20 4.65 6.31
C SER A 59 4.27 3.44 6.29
N ILE A 60 4.20 2.72 5.18
CA ILE A 60 3.34 1.52 5.05
C ILE A 60 4.13 0.21 5.04
N HIS A 61 5.42 0.25 5.37
CA HIS A 61 6.31 -0.91 5.47
C HIS A 61 6.37 -1.78 4.18
N LEU A 62 6.40 -1.13 3.01
CA LEU A 62 6.55 -1.81 1.72
C LEU A 62 7.89 -1.49 1.06
N SER A 63 8.35 -2.39 0.18
CA SER A 63 9.46 -2.06 -0.72
C SER A 63 9.03 -0.96 -1.69
N GLN A 64 9.99 -0.13 -2.14
CA GLN A 64 9.71 0.89 -3.15
C GLN A 64 9.20 0.29 -4.47
N ALA A 65 9.68 -0.90 -4.86
CA ALA A 65 9.23 -1.60 -6.06
C ALA A 65 7.75 -2.00 -5.96
N THR A 66 7.35 -2.58 -4.82
CA THR A 66 5.94 -2.93 -4.55
C THR A 66 5.07 -1.68 -4.57
N LEU A 67 5.48 -0.62 -3.88
CA LEU A 67 4.73 0.63 -3.85
C LEU A 67 4.60 1.26 -5.23
N THR A 68 5.66 1.24 -6.04
CA THR A 68 5.60 1.77 -7.42
C THR A 68 4.52 1.07 -8.24
N GLY A 69 4.42 -0.26 -8.14
CA GLY A 69 3.36 -1.03 -8.79
C GLY A 69 1.96 -0.73 -8.25
N ILE A 70 1.83 -0.43 -6.95
CA ILE A 70 0.56 0.02 -6.35
C ILE A 70 0.16 1.39 -6.90
N LEU A 71 1.08 2.35 -6.86
CA LEU A 71 0.83 3.73 -7.32
C LEU A 71 0.47 3.78 -8.80
N SER A 72 1.12 3.00 -9.66
CA SER A 72 0.75 2.95 -11.08
C SER A 72 -0.68 2.44 -11.31
N ARG A 73 -1.18 1.51 -10.49
CA ARG A 73 -2.58 1.04 -10.57
C ARG A 73 -3.59 2.04 -10.00
N LEU A 74 -3.19 2.82 -9.01
CA LEU A 74 -4.03 3.89 -8.46
C LEU A 74 -4.11 5.08 -9.43
N GLU A 75 -2.99 5.42 -10.05
CA GLU A 75 -2.90 6.48 -11.07
C GLU A 75 -3.68 6.10 -12.33
N SER A 76 -3.62 4.83 -12.80
CA SER A 76 -4.45 4.37 -13.92
C SER A 76 -5.96 4.39 -13.64
N ARG A 77 -6.34 4.54 -12.36
CA ARG A 77 -7.74 4.70 -11.92
C ARG A 77 -8.08 6.14 -11.59
N ASN A 78 -7.19 7.09 -11.89
CA ASN A 78 -7.32 8.50 -11.55
C ASN A 78 -7.56 8.76 -10.05
N LEU A 79 -6.99 7.94 -9.15
CA LEU A 79 -7.12 8.13 -7.69
C LEU A 79 -5.94 8.90 -7.08
N VAL A 80 -4.80 8.91 -7.77
CA VAL A 80 -3.59 9.63 -7.34
C VAL A 80 -2.92 10.28 -8.54
N THR A 81 -2.16 11.33 -8.29
CA THR A 81 -1.25 11.93 -9.26
C THR A 81 0.19 11.91 -8.73
N ARG A 82 1.15 11.75 -9.64
CA ARG A 82 2.58 11.83 -9.34
C ARG A 82 3.19 13.00 -10.09
N GLY A 83 3.85 13.88 -9.35
CA GLY A 83 4.40 15.12 -9.89
C GLY A 83 5.75 15.47 -9.30
N ARG A 84 6.50 16.32 -10.01
CA ARG A 84 7.69 16.97 -9.45
C ARG A 84 7.23 18.24 -8.75
N ARG A 85 7.64 18.45 -7.50
CA ARG A 85 7.23 19.62 -6.70
C ARG A 85 8.43 20.40 -6.19
N GLY A 86 8.36 21.74 -6.25
CA GLY A 86 9.38 22.65 -5.72
C GLY A 86 10.51 23.01 -6.69
N GLN A 87 11.53 23.72 -6.17
CA GLN A 87 12.72 24.11 -6.94
C GLN A 87 13.63 22.93 -7.28
N ASP A 88 13.69 21.92 -6.42
CA ASP A 88 14.36 20.66 -6.74
C ASP A 88 13.43 19.74 -7.53
N LYS A 89 13.45 19.94 -8.85
CA LYS A 89 12.66 19.15 -9.82
C LYS A 89 12.96 17.65 -9.78
N ARG A 90 13.92 17.16 -8.97
CA ARG A 90 14.26 15.72 -8.93
C ARG A 90 13.36 14.91 -8.02
N THR A 91 12.64 15.54 -7.09
CA THR A 91 11.78 14.81 -6.14
C THR A 91 10.37 14.60 -6.69
N VAL A 92 9.99 13.32 -6.85
CA VAL A 92 8.63 12.92 -7.22
C VAL A 92 7.80 12.76 -5.94
N VAL A 93 6.68 13.48 -5.88
CA VAL A 93 5.67 13.39 -4.83
C VAL A 93 4.38 12.82 -5.37
N VAL A 94 3.57 12.29 -4.46
CA VAL A 94 2.25 11.71 -4.71
C VAL A 94 1.21 12.50 -3.93
N GLU A 95 0.09 12.77 -4.58
CA GLU A 95 -1.09 13.45 -4.02
C GLU A 95 -2.36 12.70 -4.47
N LEU A 96 -3.45 12.83 -3.71
CA LEU A 96 -4.76 12.35 -4.14
C LEU A 96 -5.31 13.26 -5.24
N THR A 97 -6.05 12.68 -6.17
CA THR A 97 -6.96 13.42 -7.05
C THR A 97 -8.26 13.72 -6.32
N GLU A 98 -9.21 14.41 -6.97
CA GLU A 98 -10.57 14.56 -6.44
C GLU A 98 -11.28 13.21 -6.29
N GLU A 99 -11.13 12.30 -7.25
CA GLU A 99 -11.72 10.95 -7.17
C GLU A 99 -11.04 10.05 -6.15
N GLY A 100 -9.83 10.40 -5.72
CA GLY A 100 -9.07 9.68 -4.69
C GLY A 100 -9.43 10.05 -3.26
N GLN A 101 -10.21 11.12 -3.03
CA GLN A 101 -10.61 11.60 -1.71
C GLN A 101 -11.67 10.72 -1.04
#